data_AF-A0A3N2PXR2-F1
#
_entry.id   AF-A0A3N2PXR2-F1
#
_cell.length_a   1.000
_cell.length_b   1.000
_cell.length_c   1.000
_cell.angle_alpha   90.00
_cell.angle_beta   90.00
_cell.angle_gamma   90.00
#
_symmetry.space_group_name_H-M   'P 1'
#
loop_
_entity.id
_entity.type
_entity.pdbx_description
1 polymer ?
#
loop_
_entity_poly.entity_id
_entity_poly.type
_entity_poly.pdbx_seq_one_letter_code
_entity_poly.pdbx_strand_id
1 'polypeptide(L)'
;MSRKATSIPKTTRKRLPLCPLEVPIFSPAVTLQSQCLPIARIELKATASYPAGGLTPPLRDVQCITSLTTSSSPSPSPSPPSSLSSSSSSYGSGRPSIRVMIRPRGPRDGGRERDFIYSDAEFQAMLSSVANLLVRDRETEVEAILDRKKASTTSH
;
A
#
# COMPACT_ATOMS: atom_id res chain seq x y z
N MET A 1 -2.83 60.09 -12.95
CA MET A 1 -2.51 59.12 -11.87
C MET A 1 -2.32 57.74 -12.49
N SER A 2 -1.08 57.32 -12.67
CA SER A 2 -0.71 56.09 -13.42
C SER A 2 -0.51 54.92 -12.46
N ARG A 3 -1.27 53.83 -12.60
CA ARG A 3 -1.14 52.63 -11.76
C ARG A 3 0.02 51.78 -12.30
N LYS A 4 1.15 51.78 -11.60
CA LYS A 4 2.26 50.85 -11.85
C LYS A 4 1.78 49.42 -11.59
N ALA A 5 1.75 48.60 -12.63
CA ALA A 5 1.52 47.16 -12.51
C ALA A 5 2.73 46.50 -11.84
N THR A 6 2.55 46.03 -10.62
CA THR A 6 3.58 45.30 -9.88
C THR A 6 3.68 43.88 -10.44
N SER A 7 4.74 43.62 -11.20
CA SER A 7 5.06 42.29 -11.73
C SER A 7 5.39 41.32 -10.59
N ILE A 8 4.55 40.32 -10.36
CA ILE A 8 4.83 39.20 -9.45
C ILE A 8 5.97 38.38 -10.04
N PRO A 9 7.11 38.19 -9.34
CA PRO A 9 8.20 37.37 -9.86
C PRO A 9 7.73 35.93 -10.02
N LYS A 10 7.78 35.42 -11.25
CA LYS A 10 7.54 34.01 -11.58
C LYS A 10 8.69 33.19 -10.99
N THR A 11 8.51 32.73 -9.75
CA THR A 11 9.46 31.81 -9.13
C THR A 11 9.37 30.47 -9.88
N THR A 12 10.41 30.16 -10.66
CA THR A 12 10.61 28.83 -11.23
C THR A 12 10.99 27.91 -10.08
N ARG A 13 9.97 27.33 -9.44
CA ARG A 13 10.14 26.35 -8.35
C ARG A 13 10.92 25.17 -8.95
N LYS A 14 12.21 25.07 -8.62
CA LYS A 14 13.04 23.93 -9.02
C LYS A 14 12.30 22.67 -8.57
N ARG A 15 11.86 21.86 -9.55
CA ARG A 15 11.17 20.62 -9.31
C ARG A 15 12.19 19.70 -8.62
N LEU A 16 12.03 19.48 -7.33
CA LEU A 16 12.87 18.54 -6.60
C LEU A 16 12.78 17.19 -7.31
N PRO A 17 13.87 16.40 -7.37
CA PRO A 17 13.78 15.04 -7.89
C PRO A 17 12.61 14.35 -7.19
N LEU A 18 11.69 13.77 -7.97
CA LEU A 18 10.65 12.94 -7.38
C LEU A 18 11.39 11.85 -6.60
N CYS A 19 11.23 11.81 -5.29
CA CYS A 19 11.66 10.68 -4.47
C CYS A 19 10.45 9.76 -4.29
N PRO A 20 10.61 8.43 -4.34
CA PRO A 20 9.50 7.52 -4.09
C PRO A 20 9.02 7.71 -2.65
N LEU A 21 7.84 8.32 -2.49
CA LEU A 21 7.29 8.61 -1.18
C LEU A 21 6.67 7.34 -0.57
N GLU A 22 6.99 7.07 0.69
CA GLU A 22 6.35 6.05 1.51
C GLU A 22 5.54 6.71 2.61
N VAL A 23 4.30 6.23 2.81
CA VAL A 23 3.39 6.79 3.81
C VAL A 23 2.92 5.71 4.79
N PRO A 24 3.11 5.89 6.11
CA PRO A 24 2.55 5.01 7.11
C PRO A 24 1.04 5.26 7.26
N ILE A 25 0.24 4.19 7.23
CA ILE A 25 -1.22 4.25 7.33
C ILE A 25 -1.69 3.32 8.45
N PHE A 26 -2.66 3.80 9.22
CA PHE A 26 -3.24 3.12 10.38
C PHE A 26 -4.71 2.73 10.17
N SER A 27 -5.24 2.85 8.94
CA SER A 27 -6.62 2.45 8.65
C SER A 27 -6.82 2.21 7.15
N PRO A 28 -7.59 1.18 6.76
CA PRO A 28 -7.98 0.96 5.36
C PRO A 28 -8.61 2.18 4.69
N ALA A 29 -9.41 2.98 5.41
CA ALA A 29 -10.12 4.12 4.82
C ALA A 29 -9.17 5.18 4.22
N VAL A 30 -8.01 5.39 4.85
CA VAL A 30 -7.01 6.39 4.40
C VAL A 30 -6.25 5.89 3.17
N THR A 31 -6.22 4.57 2.92
CA THR A 31 -5.52 4.01 1.74
C THR A 31 -6.18 4.43 0.43
N LEU A 32 -7.51 4.58 0.37
CA LEU A 32 -8.21 5.04 -0.84
C LEU A 32 -7.80 6.47 -1.22
N GLN A 33 -7.68 7.36 -0.24
CA GLN A 33 -7.26 8.75 -0.48
C GLN A 33 -5.81 8.82 -0.95
N SER A 34 -4.96 7.89 -0.50
CA SER A 34 -3.55 7.81 -0.90
C SER A 34 -3.36 7.42 -2.37
N GLN A 35 -4.34 6.75 -3.00
CA GLN A 35 -4.28 6.38 -4.42
C GLN A 35 -4.33 7.61 -5.35
N CYS A 36 -4.89 8.71 -4.88
CA CYS A 36 -4.95 9.97 -5.63
C CYS A 36 -3.65 10.77 -5.56
N LEU A 37 -2.66 10.31 -4.79
CA LEU A 37 -1.37 10.97 -4.59
C LEU A 37 -0.25 10.14 -5.25
N PRO A 38 0.86 10.78 -5.66
CA PRO A 38 2.02 10.10 -6.21
C PRO A 38 2.85 9.41 -5.11
N ILE A 39 2.22 8.51 -4.36
CA ILE A 39 2.82 7.70 -3.30
C ILE A 39 3.33 6.42 -3.95
N ALA A 40 4.62 6.14 -3.76
CA ALA A 40 5.21 4.92 -4.27
C ALA A 40 4.82 3.72 -3.42
N ARG A 41 4.74 3.88 -2.10
CA ARG A 41 4.51 2.77 -1.16
C ARG A 41 3.68 3.16 0.06
N ILE A 42 2.96 2.18 0.60
CA ILE A 42 2.21 2.30 1.85
C ILE A 42 2.82 1.34 2.88
N GLU A 43 3.08 1.85 4.09
CA GLU A 43 3.40 1.02 5.25
C GLU A 43 2.13 0.87 6.12
N LEU A 44 1.53 -0.31 6.11
CA LEU A 44 0.32 -0.60 6.87
C LEU A 44 0.64 -1.02 8.31
N LYS A 45 0.04 -0.32 9.26
CA LYS A 45 0.12 -0.56 10.71
C LYS A 45 -1.29 -0.74 11.29
N ALA A 46 -1.40 -1.35 12.46
CA ALA A 46 -2.68 -1.59 13.12
C ALA A 46 -3.43 -0.31 13.47
N THR A 47 -4.76 -0.34 13.40
CA THR A 47 -5.62 0.79 13.79
C THR A 47 -5.35 1.23 15.22
N ALA A 48 -5.29 2.56 15.43
CA ALA A 48 -5.03 3.21 16.72
C ALA A 48 -3.71 2.83 17.42
N SER A 49 -2.74 2.26 16.69
CA SER A 49 -1.48 1.78 17.28
C SER A 49 -0.31 2.78 17.25
N TYR A 50 -0.53 4.01 16.76
CA TYR A 50 0.51 5.04 16.72
C TYR A 50 1.15 5.34 18.09
N PRO A 51 0.39 5.41 19.22
CA PRO A 51 0.99 5.62 20.53
C PRO A 51 1.99 4.52 20.94
N ALA A 52 1.84 3.30 20.39
CA ALA A 52 2.74 2.18 20.60
C ALA A 52 3.83 2.07 19.51
N GLY A 53 3.93 3.05 18.61
CA GLY A 53 4.89 3.07 17.50
C GLY A 53 4.48 2.22 16.28
N GLY A 54 3.21 1.83 16.18
CA GLY A 54 2.70 1.03 15.07
C GLY A 54 2.86 -0.46 15.27
N LEU A 55 1.74 -1.19 15.41
CA LEU A 55 1.71 -2.64 15.62
C LEU A 55 1.33 -3.39 14.36
N THR A 56 1.48 -4.72 14.39
CA THR A 56 1.00 -5.61 13.33
C THR A 56 -0.51 -5.42 13.12
N PRO A 57 -0.97 -5.03 11.91
CA PRO A 57 -2.39 -4.92 11.62
C PRO A 57 -3.07 -6.29 11.68
N PRO A 58 -4.36 -6.35 12.04
CA PRO A 58 -5.12 -7.59 11.94
C PRO A 58 -5.24 -8.03 10.48
N LEU A 59 -5.33 -9.34 10.24
CA LEU A 59 -5.37 -9.91 8.89
C LEU A 59 -6.50 -9.31 8.03
N ARG A 60 -7.66 -9.02 8.63
CA ARG A 60 -8.80 -8.37 7.96
C ARG A 60 -8.44 -7.01 7.33
N ASP A 61 -7.61 -6.20 8.00
CA ASP A 61 -7.26 -4.86 7.51
C ASP A 61 -6.33 -4.98 6.30
N VAL A 62 -5.39 -5.93 6.36
CA VAL A 62 -4.52 -6.28 5.23
C VAL A 62 -5.37 -6.77 4.07
N GLN A 63 -6.34 -7.64 4.33
CA GLN A 63 -7.22 -8.19 3.30
C GLN A 63 -8.04 -7.11 2.60
N CYS A 64 -8.67 -6.22 3.37
CA CYS A 64 -9.40 -5.08 2.83
C CYS A 64 -8.53 -4.22 1.91
N ILE A 65 -7.32 -3.85 2.35
CA ILE A 65 -6.46 -2.97 1.55
C ILE A 65 -5.97 -3.68 0.29
N THR A 66 -5.59 -4.95 0.37
CA THR A 66 -5.24 -5.72 -0.83
C THR A 66 -6.39 -5.67 -1.84
N SER A 67 -7.62 -5.95 -1.43
CA SER A 67 -8.78 -5.90 -2.32
C SER A 67 -9.02 -4.52 -2.94
N LEU A 68 -8.86 -3.44 -2.16
CA LEU A 68 -8.99 -2.06 -2.66
C LEU A 68 -7.86 -1.67 -3.63
N THR A 69 -6.67 -2.25 -3.42
CA THR A 69 -5.50 -2.10 -4.31
C THR A 69 -5.41 -3.16 -5.41
N THR A 70 -6.37 -4.08 -5.54
CA THR A 70 -6.47 -4.98 -6.72
C THR A 70 -7.73 -4.72 -7.55
N SER A 71 -8.79 -4.13 -7.00
CA SER A 71 -10.09 -3.99 -7.69
C SER A 71 -10.23 -2.85 -8.71
N SER A 72 -9.42 -1.78 -8.68
CA SER A 72 -9.38 -0.78 -9.77
C SER A 72 -8.61 -1.26 -11.01
N SER A 73 -9.09 -2.33 -11.66
CA SER A 73 -8.72 -2.58 -13.05
C SER A 73 -9.26 -1.41 -13.90
N PRO A 74 -8.47 -0.79 -14.77
CA PRO A 74 -9.01 0.09 -15.80
C PRO A 74 -9.94 -0.74 -16.69
N SER A 75 -11.18 -0.30 -16.88
CA SER A 75 -12.06 -0.90 -17.88
C SER A 75 -11.35 -0.90 -19.24
N PRO A 76 -11.29 -2.04 -19.96
CA PRO A 76 -10.80 -2.05 -21.34
C PRO A 76 -11.87 -1.41 -22.24
N SER A 77 -11.80 -0.10 -22.41
CA SER A 77 -12.41 0.58 -23.56
C SER A 77 -11.48 0.40 -24.76
N PRO A 78 -11.95 -0.12 -25.91
CA PRO A 78 -11.14 -0.25 -27.11
C PRO A 78 -11.09 1.09 -27.83
N SER A 79 -9.98 1.81 -27.74
CA SER A 79 -9.67 2.92 -28.66
C SER A 79 -8.14 3.05 -28.83
N PRO A 80 -7.64 3.28 -30.06
CA PRO A 80 -6.24 3.10 -30.41
C PRO A 80 -5.32 4.25 -29.90
N PRO A 81 -3.99 4.01 -29.80
CA PRO A 81 -3.07 4.94 -29.19
C PRO A 81 -2.63 6.03 -30.17
N SER A 82 -2.86 7.30 -29.81
CA SER A 82 -2.18 8.43 -30.46
C SER A 82 -1.00 8.84 -29.58
N SER A 83 0.17 8.46 -30.07
CA SER A 83 1.51 8.87 -29.68
C SER A 83 1.61 10.25 -29.04
N LEU A 84 2.24 10.34 -27.86
CA LEU A 84 3.21 11.39 -27.52
C LEU A 84 4.11 10.88 -26.37
N SER A 85 5.37 10.64 -26.75
CA SER A 85 6.52 10.40 -25.89
C SER A 85 6.52 11.33 -24.68
N SER A 86 6.31 10.77 -23.50
CA SER A 86 6.61 11.43 -22.23
C SER A 86 7.55 10.53 -21.46
N SER A 87 8.83 10.87 -21.58
CA SER A 87 9.94 10.50 -20.71
C SER A 87 9.53 9.68 -19.48
N SER A 88 9.96 8.43 -19.52
CA SER A 88 9.90 7.38 -18.50
C SER A 88 10.30 7.89 -17.11
N SER A 89 9.38 8.56 -16.45
CA SER A 89 9.39 8.73 -15.01
C SER A 89 8.87 7.41 -14.44
N SER A 90 9.78 6.52 -14.07
CA SER A 90 9.53 5.22 -13.45
C SER A 90 8.78 5.28 -12.11
N TYR A 91 8.29 6.45 -11.71
CA TYR A 91 7.21 6.59 -10.73
C TYR A 91 5.91 6.17 -11.41
N GLY A 92 5.75 4.86 -11.54
CA GLY A 92 4.62 4.26 -12.24
C GLY A 92 3.31 4.87 -11.75
N SER A 93 2.41 5.11 -12.70
CA SER A 93 0.96 5.19 -12.49
C SER A 93 0.39 3.86 -11.92
N GLY A 94 1.24 3.03 -11.31
CA GLY A 94 0.91 1.77 -10.67
C GLY A 94 0.49 2.04 -9.24
N ARG A 95 -0.34 1.14 -8.73
CA ARG A 95 -0.84 1.22 -7.37
C ARG A 95 0.34 1.13 -6.39
N PRO A 96 0.29 1.84 -5.26
CA PRO A 96 1.37 1.83 -4.29
C PRO A 96 1.60 0.40 -3.77
N SER A 97 2.85 -0.04 -3.71
CA SER A 97 3.18 -1.33 -3.10
C SER A 97 2.88 -1.28 -1.60
N ILE A 98 2.36 -2.37 -1.03
CA ILE A 98 2.03 -2.44 0.40
C ILE A 98 3.16 -3.16 1.14
N ARG A 99 3.63 -2.55 2.23
CA ARG A 99 4.40 -3.22 3.27
C ARG A 99 3.55 -3.35 4.51
N VAL A 100 3.65 -4.49 5.20
CA VAL A 100 2.91 -4.76 6.41
C VAL A 100 3.87 -4.69 7.59
N MET A 101 3.51 -3.93 8.63
CA MET A 101 4.22 -3.91 9.89
C MET A 101 4.17 -5.29 10.55
N ILE A 102 5.31 -5.80 11.03
CA ILE A 102 5.38 -6.97 11.89
C ILE A 102 6.00 -6.53 13.22
N ARG A 103 5.13 -6.27 14.19
CA ARG A 103 5.50 -5.84 15.53
C ARG A 103 4.41 -6.25 16.53
N PRO A 104 4.66 -7.21 17.44
CA PRO A 104 3.63 -7.81 18.29
C PRO A 104 3.20 -6.88 19.43
N ARG A 105 4.07 -5.94 19.86
CA ARG A 105 3.81 -5.00 20.93
C ARG A 105 4.62 -3.70 20.81
N GLY A 106 4.21 -2.69 21.59
CA GLY A 106 4.96 -1.46 21.74
C GLY A 106 6.21 -1.63 22.62
N PRO A 107 6.95 -0.54 22.84
CA PRO A 107 8.05 -0.51 23.80
C PRO A 107 7.58 -0.90 25.21
N ARG A 108 8.47 -1.52 26.00
CA ARG A 108 8.27 -1.70 27.44
C ARG A 108 8.44 -0.37 28.19
N ASP A 109 7.99 -0.35 29.45
CA ASP A 109 8.17 0.78 30.38
C ASP A 109 7.68 2.14 29.86
N GLY A 110 6.57 2.11 29.11
CA GLY A 110 5.94 3.33 28.58
C GLY A 110 6.79 4.06 27.53
N GLY A 111 7.76 3.39 26.90
CA GLY A 111 8.59 3.98 25.84
C GLY A 111 9.82 4.72 26.32
N ARG A 112 10.23 4.56 27.59
CA ARG A 112 11.48 5.12 28.10
C ARG A 112 12.72 4.51 27.44
N GLU A 113 12.61 3.27 26.95
CA GLU A 113 13.65 2.60 26.20
C GLU A 113 13.08 2.03 24.88
N ARG A 114 13.84 2.16 23.78
CA ARG A 114 13.45 1.55 22.50
C ARG A 114 13.66 0.05 22.61
N ASP A 115 12.58 -0.68 22.84
CA ASP A 115 12.66 -2.13 23.00
C ASP A 115 12.24 -2.88 21.72
N PHE A 116 13.17 -3.71 21.23
CA PHE A 116 13.02 -4.67 20.12
C PHE A 116 13.48 -6.07 20.53
N ILE A 117 13.58 -6.35 21.83
CA ILE A 117 13.93 -7.65 22.38
C ILE A 117 12.64 -8.39 22.66
N TYR A 118 12.39 -9.46 21.92
CA TYR A 118 11.14 -10.22 22.01
C TYR A 118 11.32 -11.50 22.81
N SER A 119 10.30 -11.86 23.60
CA SER A 119 10.23 -13.20 24.18
C SER A 119 9.93 -14.24 23.09
N ASP A 120 10.14 -15.53 23.39
CA ASP A 120 9.81 -16.61 22.45
C ASP A 120 8.34 -16.58 22.02
N ALA A 121 7.43 -16.29 22.95
CA ALA A 121 6.00 -16.15 22.66
C ALA A 121 5.71 -14.97 21.72
N GLU A 122 6.38 -13.84 21.91
CA GLU A 122 6.25 -12.66 21.05
C GLU A 122 6.82 -12.93 19.64
N PHE A 123 7.96 -13.63 19.58
CA PHE A 123 8.56 -14.05 18.31
C PHE A 123 7.66 -15.05 17.57
N GLN A 124 7.07 -16.01 18.27
CA GLN A 124 6.11 -16.95 17.68
C GLN A 124 4.87 -16.24 17.12
N ALA A 125 4.39 -15.19 17.80
CA ALA A 125 3.30 -14.36 17.29
C ALA A 125 3.68 -13.60 16.00
N MET A 126 4.93 -13.11 15.89
CA MET A 126 5.44 -12.52 14.65
C MET A 126 5.50 -13.54 13.51
N LEU A 127 6.03 -14.74 13.76
CA LEU A 127 6.08 -15.81 12.75
C LEU A 127 4.68 -16.19 12.26
N SER A 128 3.72 -16.30 13.19
CA SER A 128 2.33 -16.58 12.86
C SER A 128 1.72 -15.48 11.98
N SER A 129 2.06 -14.22 12.26
CA SER A 129 1.63 -13.08 11.43
C SER A 129 2.22 -13.14 10.02
N VAL A 130 3.52 -13.45 9.89
CA VAL A 130 4.17 -13.62 8.57
C VAL A 130 3.56 -14.78 7.80
N ALA A 131 3.36 -15.93 8.45
CA ALA A 131 2.72 -17.10 7.83
C ALA A 131 1.33 -16.76 7.28
N ASN A 132 0.48 -16.10 8.08
CA ASN A 132 -0.86 -15.70 7.67
C ASN A 132 -0.87 -14.74 6.46
N LEU A 133 0.17 -13.93 6.29
CA LEU A 133 0.31 -13.04 5.13
C LEU A 133 0.72 -13.79 3.86
N LEU A 134 1.51 -14.86 4.00
CA LEU A 134 2.02 -15.66 2.88
C LEU A 134 1.01 -16.72 2.38
N VAL A 135 0.06 -17.16 3.21
CA VAL A 135 -0.90 -18.23 2.86
C VAL A 135 -1.83 -17.87 1.67
N ARG A 136 -1.92 -16.59 1.30
CA ARG A 136 -2.82 -16.08 0.26
C ARG A 136 -2.56 -16.61 -1.15
N ASP A 137 -1.38 -17.18 -1.41
CA ASP A 137 -1.04 -17.68 -2.74
C ASP A 137 -1.56 -19.09 -3.03
N ARG A 138 -1.97 -19.90 -2.04
CA ARG A 138 -2.36 -21.30 -2.28
C ARG A 138 -3.85 -21.58 -2.35
N GLU A 139 -4.68 -20.90 -1.57
CA GLU A 139 -6.13 -21.16 -1.59
C GLU A 139 -6.80 -20.61 -2.85
N THR A 140 -6.34 -19.46 -3.34
CA THR A 140 -6.84 -18.86 -4.60
C THR A 140 -6.43 -19.66 -5.83
N GLU A 141 -5.24 -20.29 -5.82
CA GLU A 141 -4.78 -21.15 -6.91
C GLU A 141 -5.54 -22.49 -6.94
N VAL A 142 -5.82 -23.08 -5.76
CA VAL A 142 -6.58 -24.33 -5.66
C VAL A 142 -8.05 -24.16 -6.08
N GLU A 143 -8.73 -23.09 -5.65
CA GLU A 143 -10.09 -22.80 -6.11
C GLU A 143 -10.13 -22.50 -7.62
N ALA A 144 -9.18 -21.72 -8.14
CA ALA A 144 -9.10 -21.45 -9.58
C ALA A 144 -8.84 -22.71 -10.43
N ILE A 145 -8.06 -23.67 -9.91
CA ILE A 145 -7.83 -24.97 -10.57
C ILE A 145 -9.10 -25.83 -10.54
N LEU A 146 -9.83 -25.84 -9.42
CA LEU A 146 -11.08 -26.60 -9.28
C LEU A 146 -12.19 -26.05 -10.19
N ASP A 147 -12.31 -24.74 -10.31
CA ASP A 147 -13.28 -24.09 -11.20
C ASP A 147 -12.96 -24.31 -12.68
N ARG A 148 -11.67 -24.27 -13.05
CA ARG A 148 -11.24 -24.59 -14.42
C ARG A 148 -11.54 -26.05 -14.78
N LYS A 149 -11.42 -26.98 -13.83
CA LYS A 149 -11.81 -28.38 -14.04
C LYS A 149 -13.33 -28.54 -14.20
N LYS A 150 -14.15 -27.87 -13.36
CA LYS A 150 -15.62 -27.92 -13.48
C LYS A 150 -16.13 -27.34 -14.80
N ALA A 151 -15.51 -26.27 -15.31
CA ALA A 151 -15.89 -25.67 -16.60
C ALA A 151 -15.58 -26.60 -17.79
N SER A 152 -14.54 -27.43 -17.69
CA SER A 152 -14.17 -28.35 -18.76
C SER A 152 -15.02 -29.63 -18.82
N THR A 153 -15.70 -30.00 -17.73
CA THR A 153 -16.51 -31.24 -17.68
C THR A 153 -17.97 -31.04 -18.11
N THR A 154 -18.42 -29.80 -18.32
CA THR A 154 -19.82 -29.48 -18.69
C THR A 154 -20.03 -29.38 -20.22
N SER A 155 -19.02 -29.69 -21.04
CA SER A 155 -19.16 -29.82 -22.50
C SER A 155 -18.93 -31.27 -22.91
N HIS A 156 -19.92 -32.13 -22.69
CA HIS A 156 -20.13 -33.36 -23.47
C HIS A 156 -21.56 -33.87 -23.32
#